data_AF-A0AAV0VDW7-F1
#
_entry.id   AF-A0AAV0VDW7-F1
#
_cell.length_a   1.000
_cell.length_b   1.000
_cell.length_c   1.000
_cell.angle_alpha   90.00
_cell.angle_beta   90.00
_cell.angle_gamma   90.00
#
_symmetry.space_group_name_H-M   'P 1'
#
loop_
_entity.id
_entity.type
_entity.pdbx_description
1 polymer ?
#
loop_
_entity_poly.entity_id
_entity_poly.type
_entity_poly.pdbx_seq_one_letter_code
_entity_poly.pdbx_strand_id
1 'polypeptide(L)'
;MCRGGRGVPLTSDHKPDRMDERQRIEKAGGFVGKIGGVFRVYSAAGSGLSMQREASTYRAVSRALGDRCLKTPTPLVSCEPEVTRFQVHTDDLFLVLACDGLQQAIGNSKATKRSTSTGKGTASAETHTEEEIDMFNL
;
A
#
# COMPACT_ATOMS: atom_id res chain seq x y z
N MET A 1 -1.93 1.95 -14.37
CA MET A 1 -2.15 2.59 -15.69
C MET A 1 -2.80 1.61 -16.62
N CYS A 2 -3.72 2.04 -17.48
CA CYS A 2 -4.23 1.24 -18.57
C CYS A 2 -3.53 1.65 -19.87
N ARG A 3 -2.76 0.72 -20.48
CA ARG A 3 -2.05 0.92 -21.76
C ARG A 3 -2.46 -0.15 -22.75
N GLY A 4 -2.98 0.25 -23.91
CA GLY A 4 -3.47 -0.68 -24.94
C GLY A 4 -4.53 -1.63 -24.39
N GLY A 5 -5.39 -1.16 -23.48
CA GLY A 5 -6.43 -1.98 -22.82
C GLY A 5 -5.91 -2.93 -21.73
N ARG A 6 -4.64 -2.82 -21.30
CA ARG A 6 -4.04 -3.67 -20.26
C ARG A 6 -3.56 -2.88 -19.05
N GLY A 7 -3.74 -3.47 -17.86
CA GLY A 7 -3.27 -2.91 -16.60
C GLY A 7 -1.78 -3.06 -16.44
N VAL A 8 -1.08 -1.93 -16.34
CA VAL A 8 0.35 -1.82 -16.05
C VAL A 8 0.50 -1.26 -14.63
N PRO A 9 1.13 -2.00 -13.69
CA PRO A 9 1.43 -1.47 -12.36
C PRO A 9 2.46 -0.35 -12.46
N LEU A 10 2.22 0.76 -11.76
CA LEU A 10 3.15 1.90 -11.72
C LEU A 10 3.91 2.01 -10.40
N THR A 11 3.42 1.35 -9.36
CA THR A 11 3.96 1.39 -8.00
C THR A 11 4.09 -0.04 -7.46
N SER A 12 4.94 -0.19 -6.45
CA SER A 12 5.07 -1.41 -5.66
C SER A 12 4.82 -1.08 -4.19
N ASP A 13 3.93 -1.84 -3.55
CA ASP A 13 3.59 -1.62 -2.15
C ASP A 13 4.84 -1.71 -1.25
N HIS A 14 5.02 -0.72 -0.36
CA HIS A 14 6.04 -0.75 0.68
C HIS A 14 5.59 -1.62 1.86
N LYS A 15 5.54 -2.94 1.62
CA LYS A 15 5.25 -3.94 2.67
C LYS A 15 6.50 -4.22 3.51
N PRO A 16 6.37 -4.47 4.82
CA PRO A 16 7.53 -4.74 5.68
C PRO A 16 8.40 -5.94 5.26
N ASP A 17 7.84 -6.92 4.54
CA ASP A 17 8.55 -8.09 4.03
C ASP A 17 9.20 -7.90 2.65
N ARG A 18 9.01 -6.73 2.00
CA ARG A 18 9.77 -6.36 0.81
C ARG A 18 11.26 -6.31 1.17
N MET A 19 12.11 -6.97 0.39
CA MET A 19 13.50 -7.27 0.80
C MET A 19 14.30 -6.02 1.20
N ASP A 20 14.22 -4.94 0.42
CA ASP A 20 14.89 -3.68 0.69
C ASP A 20 14.32 -2.96 1.93
N GLU A 21 12.99 -2.96 2.09
CA GLU A 21 12.33 -2.39 3.25
C GLU A 21 12.68 -3.14 4.54
N ARG A 22 12.67 -4.48 4.48
CA ARG A 22 13.06 -5.35 5.59
C ARG A 22 14.49 -5.09 6.02
N GLN A 23 15.43 -5.06 5.07
CA GLN A 23 16.83 -4.76 5.35
C GLN A 23 17.00 -3.38 5.99
N ARG A 24 16.27 -2.36 5.51
CA ARG A 24 16.30 -1.01 6.10
C ARG A 24 15.81 -1.03 7.55
N ILE A 25 14.71 -1.72 7.83
CA ILE A 25 14.12 -1.83 9.17
C ILE A 25 15.07 -2.55 10.12
N GLU A 26 15.60 -3.71 9.71
CA GLU A 26 16.51 -4.53 10.53
C GLU A 26 17.83 -3.79 10.78
N LYS A 27 18.39 -3.09 9.77
CA LYS A 27 19.58 -2.26 9.93
C LYS A 27 19.37 -1.08 10.90
N ALA A 28 18.14 -0.56 10.99
CA ALA A 28 17.78 0.47 11.95
C ALA A 28 17.58 -0.09 13.37
N GLY A 29 17.68 -1.41 13.60
CA GLY A 29 17.46 -2.05 14.90
C GLY A 29 15.99 -2.35 15.20
N GLY A 30 15.12 -2.33 14.18
CA GLY A 30 13.75 -2.82 14.29
C GLY A 30 13.60 -4.27 13.83
N PHE A 31 12.36 -4.74 13.86
CA PHE A 31 12.02 -6.11 13.55
C PHE A 31 10.85 -6.15 12.56
N VAL A 32 10.85 -7.21 11.74
CA VAL A 32 9.75 -7.56 10.84
C VAL A 32 9.26 -8.95 11.21
N GLY A 33 7.96 -9.08 11.47
CA GLY A 33 7.36 -10.35 11.87
C GLY A 33 5.92 -10.46 11.40
N LYS A 34 5.46 -11.71 11.24
CA LYS A 34 4.14 -12.03 10.73
C LYS A 34 3.20 -12.30 11.89
N ILE A 35 2.22 -11.42 12.11
CA ILE A 35 1.23 -11.52 13.19
C ILE A 35 -0.16 -11.59 12.55
N GLY A 36 -0.90 -12.67 12.82
CA GLY A 36 -2.22 -12.88 12.22
C GLY A 36 -2.19 -12.91 10.68
N GLY A 37 -1.11 -13.45 10.11
CA GLY A 37 -0.93 -13.53 8.65
C GLY A 37 -0.38 -12.26 7.98
N VAL A 38 -0.25 -11.15 8.71
CA VAL A 38 0.19 -9.85 8.17
C VAL A 38 1.59 -9.51 8.66
N PHE A 39 2.48 -9.12 7.76
CA PHE A 39 3.81 -8.62 8.12
C PHE A 39 3.73 -7.24 8.75
N ARG A 40 4.39 -7.06 9.89
CA ARG A 40 4.38 -5.84 10.68
C ARG A 40 5.78 -5.43 11.09
N VAL A 41 5.99 -4.12 11.15
CA VAL A 41 7.14 -3.47 11.77
C VAL A 41 6.89 -3.34 13.27
N TYR A 42 7.90 -3.64 14.10
CA TYR A 42 7.87 -3.36 15.53
C TYR A 42 9.26 -3.00 16.07
N SER A 43 9.30 -2.17 17.10
CA SER A 43 10.52 -1.78 17.82
C SER A 43 10.97 -2.86 18.81
N ALA A 44 12.14 -2.67 19.45
CA ALA A 44 12.57 -3.54 20.56
C ALA A 44 11.58 -3.55 21.74
N ALA A 45 10.90 -2.42 22.01
CA ALA A 45 9.80 -2.39 22.97
C ALA A 45 8.57 -3.16 22.46
N GLY A 46 8.27 -3.05 21.17
CA GLY A 46 7.22 -3.84 20.51
C GLY A 46 7.53 -5.33 20.43
N SER A 47 8.81 -5.75 20.45
CA SER A 47 9.22 -7.16 20.45
C SER A 47 9.28 -7.79 21.85
N GLY A 48 8.89 -7.05 22.90
CA GLY A 48 9.02 -7.51 24.29
C GLY A 48 10.46 -7.58 24.80
N LEU A 49 11.42 -6.97 24.10
CA LEU A 49 12.83 -6.91 24.49
C LEU A 49 13.17 -5.66 25.33
N SER A 50 12.20 -4.79 25.61
CA SER A 50 12.34 -3.64 26.50
C SER A 50 11.47 -3.80 27.75
N MET A 51 12.04 -3.50 28.92
CA MET A 51 11.34 -3.42 30.20
C MET A 51 10.43 -2.17 30.29
N GLN A 52 10.67 -1.16 29.45
CA GLN A 52 9.83 0.04 29.38
C GLN A 52 8.59 -0.24 28.53
N ARG A 53 7.41 -0.08 29.15
CA ARG A 53 6.09 -0.19 28.51
C ARG A 53 5.80 1.02 27.61
N GLU A 54 6.70 1.32 26.66
CA GLU A 54 6.30 2.18 25.55
C GLU A 54 5.16 1.46 24.81
N ALA A 55 4.13 2.20 24.41
CA ALA A 55 3.01 1.64 23.69
C ALA A 55 3.52 0.86 22.46
N SER A 56 3.39 -0.48 22.50
CA SER A 56 3.87 -1.35 21.43
C SER A 56 3.18 -0.94 20.13
N THR A 57 3.92 -0.24 19.27
CA THR A 57 3.37 0.28 18.01
C THR A 57 3.72 -0.70 16.91
N TYR A 58 2.71 -1.31 16.31
CA TYR A 58 2.85 -2.24 15.19
C TYR A 58 2.26 -1.61 13.92
N ARG A 59 3.00 -1.63 12.81
CA ARG A 59 2.51 -1.09 11.53
C ARG A 59 2.61 -2.11 10.40
N ALA A 60 1.57 -2.25 9.60
CA ALA A 60 1.52 -3.17 8.46
C ALA A 60 2.12 -2.60 7.16
N VAL A 61 2.68 -1.37 7.23
CA VAL A 61 3.39 -0.69 6.14
C VAL A 61 4.77 -0.28 6.64
N SER A 62 5.76 -0.24 5.75
CA SER A 62 7.12 0.21 6.08
C SER A 62 7.35 1.70 5.82
N ARG A 63 6.42 2.35 5.10
CA ARG A 63 6.46 3.79 4.81
C ARG A 63 5.10 4.44 5.06
N ALA A 64 5.12 5.60 5.71
CA ALA A 64 3.92 6.38 6.01
C ALA A 64 4.30 7.82 6.38
N LEU A 65 3.37 8.74 6.14
CA LEU A 65 3.34 10.03 6.83
C LEU A 65 2.83 9.81 8.28
N GLY A 66 3.26 10.63 9.23
CA GLY A 66 2.91 10.43 10.66
C GLY A 66 3.81 9.41 11.36
N ASP A 67 3.25 8.51 12.18
CA ASP A 67 3.96 7.42 12.88
C ASP A 67 5.25 7.85 13.61
N ARG A 68 5.21 9.01 14.30
CA ARG A 68 6.40 9.64 14.90
C ARG A 68 7.17 8.72 15.87
N CYS A 69 6.46 7.91 16.66
CA CYS A 69 7.07 6.95 17.58
C CYS A 69 7.88 5.85 16.88
N LEU A 70 7.63 5.60 15.58
CA LEU A 70 8.38 4.66 14.75
C LEU A 70 9.41 5.38 13.85
N LYS A 71 9.64 6.67 14.06
CA LYS A 71 10.61 7.50 13.32
C LYS A 71 11.73 8.02 14.20
N THR A 72 11.44 8.26 15.47
CA THR A 72 12.39 8.84 16.42
C THR A 72 12.27 8.11 17.76
N PRO A 73 13.39 7.70 18.40
CA PRO A 73 14.77 7.87 17.95
C PRO A 73 15.17 6.93 16.81
N THR A 74 14.42 5.85 16.61
CA THR A 74 14.76 4.80 15.66
C THR A 74 13.88 4.90 14.40
N PRO A 75 14.46 5.06 13.19
CA PRO A 75 13.69 5.31 11.97
C PRO A 75 13.16 4.02 11.32
N LEU A 76 12.21 3.35 11.99
CA LEU A 76 11.63 2.09 11.54
C LEU A 76 10.64 2.27 10.38
N VAL A 77 9.88 3.37 10.36
CA VAL A 77 8.98 3.73 9.25
C VAL A 77 9.55 4.93 8.51
N SER A 78 9.66 4.87 7.18
CA SER A 78 10.15 6.00 6.37
C SER A 78 9.01 6.92 5.95
N CYS A 79 9.25 8.23 5.88
CA CYS A 79 8.39 9.19 5.16
C CYS A 79 8.85 9.46 3.73
N GLU A 80 9.99 8.90 3.32
CA GLU A 80 10.56 9.13 1.99
C GLU A 80 9.75 8.38 0.94
N PRO A 81 9.16 9.05 -0.06
CA PRO A 81 8.40 8.40 -1.11
C PRO A 81 9.31 7.63 -2.08
N GLU A 82 8.73 6.70 -2.85
CA GLU A 82 9.37 6.13 -4.03
C GLU A 82 8.77 6.80 -5.27
N VAL A 83 9.62 7.46 -6.07
CA VAL A 83 9.18 8.24 -7.24
C VAL A 83 9.68 7.57 -8.51
N THR A 84 8.73 7.20 -9.36
CA THR A 84 8.98 6.64 -10.69
C THR A 84 8.46 7.59 -11.77
N ARG A 85 9.10 7.61 -12.94
CA ARG A 85 8.70 8.44 -14.09
C ARG A 85 8.41 7.53 -15.28
N PHE A 86 7.33 7.82 -15.98
CA PHE A 86 6.90 7.04 -17.15
C PHE A 86 6.69 7.99 -18.33
N GLN A 87 7.10 7.54 -19.52
CA GLN A 87 6.73 8.21 -20.76
C GLN A 87 5.27 7.91 -21.06
N VAL A 88 4.51 8.95 -21.37
CA VAL A 88 3.11 8.84 -21.82
C VAL A 88 3.11 8.52 -23.31
N HIS A 89 2.29 7.55 -23.70
CA HIS A 89 2.07 7.13 -25.08
C HIS A 89 0.62 7.34 -25.50
N THR A 90 0.37 7.33 -26.81
CA THR A 90 -0.98 7.55 -27.37
C THR A 90 -1.97 6.43 -27.05
N ASP A 91 -1.48 5.27 -26.63
CA ASP A 91 -2.29 4.11 -26.22
C ASP A 91 -2.52 4.05 -24.69
N ASP A 92 -2.07 5.05 -23.93
CA ASP A 92 -2.43 5.21 -22.52
C ASP A 92 -3.85 5.76 -22.39
N LEU A 93 -4.73 4.99 -21.73
CA LEU A 93 -6.16 5.29 -21.67
C LEU A 93 -6.56 6.04 -20.38
N PHE A 94 -6.09 5.57 -19.22
CA PHE A 94 -6.39 6.17 -17.92
C PHE A 94 -5.45 5.67 -16.83
N LEU A 95 -5.44 6.40 -15.70
CA LEU A 95 -4.76 6.00 -14.47
C LEU A 95 -5.79 5.55 -13.43
N VAL A 96 -5.42 4.57 -12.61
CA VAL A 96 -6.21 4.11 -11.47
C VAL A 96 -5.38 4.36 -10.23
N LEU A 97 -5.94 5.08 -9.28
CA LEU A 97 -5.40 5.26 -7.95
C LEU A 97 -6.37 4.62 -6.97
N ALA A 98 -5.86 3.77 -6.10
CA ALA A 98 -6.65 2.94 -5.21
C ALA A 98 -5.92 2.75 -3.89
N CYS A 99 -6.67 2.61 -2.81
CA CYS A 99 -6.12 2.15 -1.53
C CYS A 99 -6.06 0.61 -1.50
N ASP A 100 -5.31 0.07 -0.54
CA ASP A 100 -5.13 -1.38 -0.34
C ASP A 100 -6.43 -2.19 -0.24
N GLY A 101 -7.54 -1.57 0.21
CA GLY A 101 -8.85 -2.22 0.26
C GLY A 101 -9.38 -2.57 -1.13
N LEU A 102 -9.30 -1.63 -2.07
CA LEU A 102 -9.79 -1.81 -3.43
C LEU A 102 -8.82 -2.66 -4.27
N GLN A 103 -7.52 -2.51 -4.06
CA GLN A 103 -6.49 -3.26 -4.81
C GLN A 103 -6.53 -4.76 -4.49
N GLN A 104 -6.81 -5.13 -3.23
CA GLN A 104 -6.96 -6.53 -2.83
C GLN A 104 -8.22 -7.19 -3.39
N ALA A 105 -9.34 -6.46 -3.48
CA ALA A 105 -10.59 -6.99 -4.02
C ALA A 105 -10.53 -7.20 -5.54
N ILE A 106 -9.88 -6.30 -6.27
CA ILE A 106 -10.02 -6.24 -7.73
C ILE A 106 -8.78 -6.80 -8.46
N GLY A 107 -7.56 -6.64 -7.93
CA GLY A 107 -6.33 -7.08 -8.62
C GLY A 107 -6.04 -6.30 -9.92
N ASN A 108 -4.75 -6.06 -10.20
CA ASN A 108 -4.31 -5.12 -11.24
C ASN A 108 -4.90 -5.40 -12.64
N SER A 109 -5.05 -6.67 -13.00
CA SER A 109 -5.55 -7.09 -14.31
C SER A 109 -7.08 -7.07 -14.43
N LYS A 110 -7.85 -7.19 -13.34
CA LYS A 110 -9.33 -7.11 -13.40
C LYS A 110 -9.83 -5.67 -13.27
N ALA A 111 -9.09 -4.79 -12.59
CA ALA A 111 -9.42 -3.36 -12.49
C ALA A 111 -9.55 -2.73 -13.88
N THR A 112 -8.63 -3.11 -14.78
CA THR A 112 -8.61 -2.63 -16.17
C THR A 112 -9.82 -3.10 -16.96
N LYS A 113 -10.25 -4.37 -16.76
CA LYS A 113 -11.38 -4.95 -17.49
C LYS A 113 -12.70 -4.29 -17.10
N ARG A 114 -12.91 -4.02 -15.80
CA ARG A 114 -14.15 -3.44 -15.26
C ARG A 114 -14.35 -1.99 -15.74
N SER A 115 -13.29 -1.20 -15.83
CA SER A 115 -13.35 0.15 -16.42
C SER A 115 -13.61 0.15 -17.92
N THR A 116 -13.09 -0.84 -18.67
CA THR A 116 -13.31 -0.91 -20.13
C THR A 116 -14.70 -1.41 -20.52
N SER A 117 -15.34 -2.24 -19.67
CA SER A 117 -16.72 -2.71 -19.92
C SER A 117 -17.78 -1.64 -19.72
N THR A 118 -17.50 -0.63 -18.89
CA THR A 118 -18.42 0.48 -18.60
C THR A 118 -18.25 1.66 -19.58
N GLY A 119 -17.19 1.67 -20.38
CA GLY A 119 -16.77 2.79 -21.24
C GLY A 119 -17.42 2.89 -22.63
N LYS A 120 -18.64 2.37 -22.85
CA LYS A 120 -19.47 2.72 -24.02
C LYS A 120 -20.56 3.70 -23.61
N GLY A 121 -20.18 4.93 -23.30
CA GLY A 121 -21.11 6.01 -23.02
C GLY A 121 -20.46 7.13 -22.20
N THR A 122 -20.24 8.26 -22.86
CA THR A 122 -20.05 9.62 -22.32
C THR A 122 -19.04 9.83 -21.18
N ALA A 123 -18.07 10.72 -21.43
CA ALA A 123 -17.20 11.29 -20.41
C ALA A 123 -18.03 11.85 -19.23
N SER A 124 -17.86 11.26 -18.05
CA SER A 124 -18.10 11.93 -16.78
C SER A 124 -17.14 11.36 -15.75
N ALA A 125 -16.35 12.25 -15.15
CA ALA A 125 -15.55 11.96 -13.99
C ALA A 125 -16.49 11.85 -12.78
N GLU A 126 -17.17 10.72 -12.64
CA GLU A 126 -17.91 10.33 -11.45
C GLU A 126 -18.20 8.83 -11.59
N THR A 127 -17.42 7.99 -10.93
CA THR A 127 -17.77 6.58 -10.78
C THR A 127 -18.22 6.39 -9.35
N HIS A 128 -19.53 6.44 -9.14
CA HIS A 128 -20.19 6.04 -7.90
C HIS A 128 -19.74 4.63 -7.51
N THR A 129 -19.09 4.53 -6.35
CA THR A 129 -18.89 3.29 -5.62
C THR A 129 -20.10 3.06 -4.72
N GLU A 130 -21.22 2.57 -5.27
CA GLU A 130 -22.41 2.23 -4.46
C GLU A 130 -22.76 0.73 -4.44
N GLU A 131 -21.97 -0.15 -5.08
CA GLU A 131 -22.28 -1.60 -5.08
C GLU A 131 -21.47 -2.47 -4.09
N GLU A 132 -20.64 -1.91 -3.20
CA GLU A 132 -19.89 -2.69 -2.19
C GLU A 132 -20.19 -2.31 -0.73
N ILE A 133 -21.22 -1.50 -0.46
CA ILE A 133 -21.64 -1.17 0.92
C ILE A 133 -22.47 -2.30 1.58
N ASP A 134 -22.90 -3.32 0.84
CA ASP A 134 -23.80 -4.35 1.38
C ASP A 134 -23.10 -5.61 1.93
N MET A 135 -21.80 -5.54 2.24
CA MET A 135 -21.05 -6.69 2.77
C MET A 135 -20.31 -6.43 4.09
N PHE A 136 -20.68 -5.36 4.81
CA PHE A 136 -20.19 -5.05 6.16
C PHE A 136 -21.28 -4.90 7.22
N ASN A 137 -22.52 -5.34 6.93
CA ASN A 137 -23.50 -5.63 7.97
C ASN A 137 -23.38 -7.10 8.39
N LEU A 138 -22.46 -7.37 9.31
CA LEU A 138 -22.51 -8.46 10.31
C LEU A 138 -21.46 -8.18 11.41
#